data_AF-A0A453C6L2-F1
#
_entry.id   AF-A0A453C6L2-F1
#
_cell.length_a   1.000
_cell.length_b   1.000
_cell.length_c   1.000
_cell.angle_alpha   90.00
_cell.angle_beta   90.00
_cell.angle_gamma   90.00
#
_symmetry.space_group_name_H-M   'P 1'
#
loop_
_entity.id
_entity.type
_entity.pdbx_description
1 polymer ?
#
loop_
_entity_poly.entity_id
_entity_poly.type
_entity_poly.pdbx_seq_one_letter_code
_entity_poly.pdbx_strand_id
1 'polypeptide(L)'
;MMYHALAKHYALKEFDGLSRVNPVTTLAGGMYMVNVTYDAGAIRVLSRWADAKILGTVYGVAPMAVYEIDRVLLPEAIFSARPPVEETPPDAEPAASAPGAKGGNAT
;
A
#
# COMPACT_ATOMS: atom_id res chain seq x y z
N MET A 1 -0.03 4.13 14.32
CA MET A 1 -0.59 5.09 13.34
C MET A 1 0.42 6.11 12.85
N MET A 2 1.20 6.78 13.71
CA MET A 2 2.18 7.79 13.24
C MET A 2 3.29 7.24 12.32
N TYR A 3 3.56 5.93 12.36
CA TYR A 3 4.50 5.25 11.46
C TYR A 3 3.97 5.05 10.03
N HIS A 4 2.67 5.31 9.79
CA HIS A 4 2.01 5.17 8.48
C HIS A 4 1.75 6.53 7.82
N ALA A 5 2.29 7.62 8.38
CA ALA A 5 2.05 8.97 7.90
C ALA A 5 3.36 9.71 7.64
N LEU A 6 3.39 10.53 6.60
CA LEU A 6 4.51 11.38 6.24
C LEU A 6 4.16 12.85 6.48
N ALA A 7 5.16 13.69 6.78
CA ALA A 7 4.94 15.10 7.13
C ALA A 7 4.53 16.00 5.95
N LYS A 8 4.60 15.48 4.72
CA LYS A 8 4.30 16.23 3.49
C LYS A 8 3.26 15.49 2.67
N HIS A 9 2.43 16.25 1.96
CA HIS A 9 1.60 15.71 0.89
C HIS A 9 2.48 15.21 -0.25
N TYR A 10 2.24 13.98 -0.69
CA TYR A 10 2.85 13.42 -1.90
C TYR A 10 1.75 12.90 -2.82
N ALA A 11 1.65 13.43 -4.02
CA ALA A 11 0.89 12.85 -5.11
C ALA A 11 1.62 11.63 -5.69
N LEU A 12 0.89 10.70 -6.32
CA LEU A 12 1.47 9.46 -6.90
C LEU A 12 2.69 9.71 -7.80
N LYS A 13 2.67 10.77 -8.62
CA LYS A 13 3.78 11.15 -9.51
C LYS A 13 5.08 11.54 -8.79
N GLU A 14 5.00 11.89 -7.52
CA GLU A 14 6.15 12.34 -6.72
C GLU A 14 6.88 11.15 -6.06
N PHE A 15 6.29 9.96 -6.06
CA PHE A 15 6.88 8.78 -5.42
C PHE A 15 8.16 8.28 -6.10
N ASP A 16 8.32 8.49 -7.41
CA ASP A 16 9.59 8.23 -8.11
C ASP A 16 10.71 9.08 -7.51
N GLY A 17 10.48 10.38 -7.33
CA GLY A 17 11.41 11.28 -6.65
C GLY A 17 11.63 10.90 -5.19
N LEU A 18 10.56 10.55 -4.46
CA LEU A 18 10.62 10.15 -3.06
C LEU A 18 11.47 8.88 -2.85
N SER A 19 11.40 7.92 -3.79
CA SER A 19 12.18 6.68 -3.71
C SER A 19 13.70 6.89 -3.75
N ARG A 20 14.15 8.02 -4.32
CA ARG A 20 15.57 8.37 -4.45
C ARG A 20 16.15 9.02 -3.19
N VAL A 21 15.31 9.39 -2.22
CA VAL A 21 15.72 10.09 -0.99
C VAL A 21 15.51 9.23 0.25
N ASN A 22 15.48 7.91 0.09
CA ASN A 22 15.39 6.98 1.20
C ASN A 22 16.58 7.14 2.19
N PRO A 23 16.35 6.91 3.48
CA PRO A 23 15.07 6.59 4.12
C PRO A 23 14.19 7.82 4.35
N VAL A 24 12.86 7.63 4.36
CA VAL A 24 11.87 8.70 4.56
C VAL A 24 11.37 8.70 6.00
N THR A 25 11.49 9.85 6.67
CA THR A 25 11.01 10.03 8.05
C THR A 25 9.49 10.09 8.10
N THR A 26 8.90 9.25 8.95
CA THR A 26 7.46 9.27 9.24
C THR A 26 7.11 10.31 10.30
N LEU A 27 5.82 10.58 10.54
CA LEU A 27 5.38 11.45 11.63
C LEU A 27 5.76 10.92 13.02
N ALA A 28 6.14 9.65 13.16
CA ALA A 28 6.68 9.13 14.41
C ALA A 28 8.11 9.66 14.73
N GLY A 29 8.82 10.21 13.75
CA GLY A 29 10.13 10.85 13.93
C GLY A 29 11.26 9.91 14.32
N GLY A 30 12.43 10.45 14.64
CA GLY A 30 13.57 9.67 15.15
C GLY A 30 13.96 8.48 14.26
N MET A 31 14.02 7.29 14.86
CA MET A 31 14.36 6.03 14.17
C MET A 31 13.20 5.42 13.34
N TYR A 32 12.03 6.06 13.34
CA TYR A 32 10.84 5.57 12.66
C TYR A 32 10.81 6.06 11.22
N MET A 33 11.66 5.43 10.38
CA MET A 33 11.74 5.71 8.96
C MET A 33 11.25 4.52 8.13
N VAL A 34 10.88 4.78 6.89
CA VAL A 34 10.45 3.80 5.89
C VAL A 34 11.23 4.00 4.60
N ASN A 35 11.40 2.94 3.82
CA ASN A 35 11.90 3.07 2.45
C ASN A 35 10.73 3.07 1.47
N VAL A 36 10.89 3.76 0.36
CA VAL A 36 9.92 3.81 -0.72
C VAL A 36 10.58 3.30 -1.99
N THR A 37 9.94 2.41 -2.71
CA THR A 37 10.36 2.02 -4.07
C THR A 37 9.30 2.40 -5.07
N TYR A 38 9.75 2.74 -6.27
CA TYR A 38 8.91 3.03 -7.41
C TYR A 38 9.41 2.22 -8.61
N ASP A 39 8.55 1.39 -9.19
CA ASP A 39 8.86 0.62 -10.39
C ASP A 39 7.69 0.70 -11.36
N ALA A 40 7.86 1.46 -12.45
CA ALA A 40 6.86 1.63 -13.51
C ALA A 40 5.42 1.91 -13.01
N GLY A 41 5.27 2.66 -11.92
CA GLY A 41 3.98 3.00 -11.30
C GLY A 41 3.59 2.11 -10.12
N ALA A 42 4.26 0.98 -9.90
CA ALA A 42 4.11 0.18 -8.69
C ALA A 42 4.90 0.83 -7.55
N ILE A 43 4.18 1.34 -6.56
CA ILE A 43 4.76 1.95 -5.36
C ILE A 43 4.72 0.95 -4.22
N ARG A 44 5.85 0.79 -3.54
CA ARG A 44 5.94 0.03 -2.28
C ARG A 44 6.54 0.87 -1.17
N VAL A 45 6.03 0.68 0.04
CA VAL A 45 6.54 1.27 1.28
C VAL A 45 7.04 0.14 2.15
N LEU A 46 8.32 0.19 2.48
CA LEU A 46 9.03 -0.89 3.15
C LEU A 46 9.39 -0.47 4.57
N SER A 47 9.12 -1.37 5.51
CA SER A 47 9.68 -1.39 6.85
C SER A 47 10.57 -2.62 7.01
N ARG A 48 11.13 -2.84 8.21
CA ARG A 48 11.98 -4.01 8.47
C ARG A 48 11.29 -5.35 8.22
N TRP A 49 9.99 -5.42 8.54
CA TRP A 49 9.19 -6.65 8.53
C TRP A 49 8.01 -6.62 7.56
N ALA A 50 7.81 -5.52 6.84
CA ALA A 50 6.72 -5.35 5.90
C ALA A 50 7.21 -4.75 4.58
N ASP A 51 6.69 -5.28 3.48
CA ASP A 51 6.79 -4.72 2.14
C ASP A 51 5.35 -4.51 1.67
N ALA A 52 4.89 -3.26 1.78
CA ALA A 52 3.49 -2.89 1.58
C ALA A 52 3.32 -2.19 0.23
N LYS A 53 2.47 -2.73 -0.63
CA LYS A 53 2.13 -2.15 -1.94
C LYS A 53 0.99 -1.16 -1.77
N ILE A 54 1.09 0.00 -2.42
CA ILE A 54 -0.07 0.91 -2.58
C ILE A 54 -1.05 0.29 -3.58
N LEU A 55 -2.28 0.07 -3.15
CA LEU A 55 -3.35 -0.52 -3.96
C LEU A 55 -4.18 0.55 -4.68
N GLY A 56 -4.37 1.71 -4.04
CA GLY A 56 -5.21 2.76 -4.59
C GLY A 56 -5.17 4.05 -3.78
N THR A 57 -5.89 5.05 -4.28
CA THR A 57 -6.05 6.36 -3.64
C THR A 57 -7.44 6.42 -3.02
N VAL A 58 -7.50 6.53 -1.69
CA VAL A 58 -8.74 6.78 -0.96
C VAL A 58 -9.08 8.27 -0.99
N TYR A 59 -8.06 9.11 -0.86
CA TYR A 59 -8.17 10.57 -0.93
C TYR A 59 -6.85 11.17 -1.45
N GLY A 60 -6.89 12.19 -2.30
CA GLY A 60 -5.69 12.66 -3.02
C GLY A 60 -5.59 14.17 -3.22
N VAL A 61 -6.17 14.97 -2.32
CA VAL A 61 -6.25 16.43 -2.48
C VAL A 61 -5.46 17.13 -1.38
N ALA A 62 -4.52 18.00 -1.76
CA ALA A 62 -3.76 18.82 -0.83
C ALA A 62 -4.67 19.50 0.22
N PRO A 63 -4.26 19.53 1.50
CA PRO A 63 -2.91 19.27 2.01
C PRO A 63 -2.62 17.81 2.40
N MET A 64 -3.48 16.84 2.05
CA MET A 64 -3.37 15.46 2.53
C MET A 64 -3.70 14.44 1.43
N ALA A 65 -2.97 13.33 1.42
CA ALA A 65 -3.30 12.18 0.60
C ALA A 65 -3.37 10.92 1.47
N VAL A 66 -4.32 10.05 1.16
CA VAL A 66 -4.53 8.76 1.82
C VAL A 66 -4.51 7.68 0.75
N TYR A 67 -3.59 6.76 0.92
CA TYR A 67 -3.41 5.62 0.04
C TYR A 67 -3.73 4.34 0.80
N GLU A 68 -4.41 3.44 0.13
CA GLU A 68 -4.62 2.09 0.63
C GLU A 68 -3.33 1.28 0.44
N ILE A 69 -2.95 0.52 1.46
CA ILE A 69 -1.82 -0.40 1.42
C ILE A 69 -2.28 -1.80 1.80
N ASP A 70 -1.70 -2.81 1.16
CA ASP A 70 -2.07 -4.22 1.36
C ASP A 70 -1.58 -4.82 2.68
N ARG A 71 -0.65 -4.15 3.37
CA ARG A 71 -0.02 -4.64 4.60
C ARG A 71 0.30 -3.51 5.58
N VAL A 72 0.25 -3.85 6.88
CA VAL A 72 0.61 -2.93 7.96
C VAL A 72 2.13 -2.78 8.04
N LEU A 73 2.63 -1.54 7.99
CA LEU A 73 4.03 -1.22 8.29
C LEU A 73 4.38 -1.51 9.76
N LEU A 74 5.48 -2.22 9.97
CA LEU A 74 5.93 -2.70 11.28
C LEU A 74 7.32 -2.13 11.59
N PRO A 75 7.45 -1.18 12.54
CA PRO A 75 8.73 -0.59 12.89
C PRO A 75 9.57 -1.53 13.77
N GLU A 76 10.85 -1.66 13.42
CA GLU A 76 11.81 -2.51 14.14
C GLU A 76 11.97 -2.15 15.62
N ALA A 77 11.85 -0.85 15.95
CA ALA A 77 11.98 -0.36 17.32
C ALA A 77 10.92 -0.93 18.29
N ILE A 78 9.80 -1.45 17.77
CA ILE A 78 8.72 -2.06 18.54
C ILE A 78 8.69 -3.57 18.33
N PHE A 79 9.01 -4.02 17.11
CA PHE A 79 8.97 -5.43 16.72
C PHE A 79 10.39 -5.98 16.59
N SER A 80 10.90 -6.59 17.67
CA SER A 80 12.23 -7.22 17.73
C SER A 80 12.34 -8.54 16.95
N ALA A 81 11.20 -9.14 16.59
CA ALA A 81 11.11 -10.31 15.74
C ALA A 81 9.96 -10.13 14.74
N ARG A 82 10.00 -10.87 13.62
CA ARG A 82 8.92 -10.88 12.64
C ARG A 82 7.63 -11.32 13.34
N PRO A 83 6.59 -10.47 13.41
CA PRO A 83 5.31 -10.89 13.98
C PRO A 83 4.71 -11.99 13.12
N PRO A 84 3.91 -12.91 13.71
CA PRO A 84 3.06 -13.78 12.93
C PRO A 84 2.06 -12.88 12.18
N VAL A 85 2.27 -12.72 10.87
CA VAL A 85 1.34 -12.00 9.99
C VAL A 85 0.47 -13.06 9.34
N GLU A 86 -0.85 -13.00 9.56
CA GLU A 86 -1.79 -13.78 8.75
C GLU A 86 -1.62 -13.35 7.29
N GLU A 87 -1.45 -14.31 6.38
CA GLU A 87 -1.38 -14.00 4.95
C GLU A 87 -2.69 -13.33 4.53
N THR A 88 -2.61 -12.13 3.94
CA THR A 88 -3.77 -11.49 3.34
C THR A 88 -4.35 -12.46 2.31
N PRO A 89 -5.64 -12.85 2.42
CA PRO A 89 -6.23 -13.76 1.44
C PRO A 89 -6.07 -13.16 0.03
N PRO A 90 -5.81 -13.99 -1.00
CA PRO A 90 -5.72 -13.51 -2.36
C PRO A 90 -7.00 -12.76 -2.71
N ASP A 91 -6.84 -11.65 -3.44
CA ASP A 91 -7.94 -10.82 -3.92
C ASP A 91 -8.95 -11.72 -4.64
N ALA A 92 -10.20 -11.74 -4.16
CA ALA A 92 -11.23 -12.54 -4.79
C ALA A 92 -11.47 -11.95 -6.19
N GLU A 93 -11.11 -12.68 -7.24
CA GLU A 93 -11.45 -12.31 -8.62
C GLU A 93 -12.95 -11.98 -8.69
N PRO A 94 -13.36 -10.89 -9.37
CA PRO A 94 -14.77 -10.60 -9.52
C PRO A 94 -15.42 -11.80 -10.19
N ALA A 95 -16.35 -12.45 -9.49
CA ALA A 95 -17.11 -13.56 -10.04
C ALA A 95 -17.73 -13.10 -11.37
N ALA A 96 -17.26 -13.69 -12.47
CA ALA A 96 -17.82 -13.43 -13.78
C ALA A 96 -19.31 -13.76 -13.71
N SER A 97 -20.13 -12.71 -13.73
CA SER A 97 -21.58 -12.84 -13.81
C SER A 97 -21.88 -13.42 -15.19
N ALA A 98 -22.16 -14.73 -15.26
CA ALA A 98 -22.61 -15.37 -16.48
C ALA A 98 -23.97 -14.75 -16.90
N PRO A 99 -24.13 -14.25 -18.13
CA PRO A 99 -25.41 -13.72 -18.57
C PRO A 99 -26.38 -14.85 -18.89
N GLY A 100 -27.52 -14.85 -18.19
CA GLY A 100 -28.85 -15.03 -18.79
C GLY A 100 -29.18 -16.37 -19.43
N ALA A 101 -29.88 -17.23 -18.69
CA ALA A 101 -30.76 -18.23 -19.29
C ALA A 101 -31.96 -17.55 -19.95
N LYS A 102 -32.01 -17.52 -21.30
CA LYS A 102 -33.26 -17.30 -22.05
C LYS A 102 -33.23 -17.93 -23.45
N GLY A 103 -33.81 -19.12 -23.55
CA GLY A 103 -34.68 -19.63 -24.63
C GLY A 103 -34.15 -19.82 -26.07
N GLY A 104 -34.36 -21.04 -26.63
CA GLY A 104 -34.49 -21.21 -28.09
C GLY A 104 -34.13 -22.57 -28.71
N ASN A 105 -35.08 -23.52 -28.66
CA ASN A 105 -35.51 -24.54 -29.65
C ASN A 105 -34.54 -25.35 -30.56
N ALA A 106 -34.77 -26.68 -30.64
CA ALA A 106 -34.69 -27.63 -31.78
C ALA A 106 -34.58 -29.07 -31.19
N THR A 107 -35.32 -30.11 -31.54
CA THR A 107 -36.05 -30.54 -32.75
C THR A 107 -37.17 -31.51 -32.38
#